data_AF-A0A9P6F8U3-F1
#
_entry.id   AF-A0A9P6F8U3-F1
#
_cell.length_a   1.000
_cell.length_b   1.000
_cell.length_c   1.000
_cell.angle_alpha   90.00
_cell.angle_beta   90.00
_cell.angle_gamma   90.00
#
_symmetry.space_group_name_H-M   'P 1'
#
loop_
_entity.id
_entity.type
_entity.pdbx_description
1 polymer ?
#
loop_
_entity_poly.entity_id
_entity_poly.type
_entity_poly.pdbx_seq_one_letter_code
_entity_poly.pdbx_strand_id
1 'polypeptide(L)'
;MFSFHSHSGQFCMHAKGTLEQVVQSAIDRRFTTYGLSEHMPRYSPDQLYPEESHLTVQDLENMYDQFLQEAVRLQSKYRDQICLLIGLETEYFNRDSIGLVRTLRQPRRQYKLRPSQDDFTTAGATAVELPQVQYIVGSLHHVHGVPLDFSQELYLKALETVGKGSWETLFREYFDSQYEMLQGLEPEVVGHLDLVRIFFGAIKGCHHGHGHGHDHEDGHEESGQELNQNRLTEELWTLVKRNVDFVIGYGGLFELNSRAWKKGLADAYPQRDILEYILSKNGRVTLSDDSHGPDDVGMFYNPELKQYLDQMKIQQVYYLAPNQTKTREGAIYETNASAETGSFQHVHVRAVPTDSLDFYSSK
;
A
#
# COMPACT_ATOMS: atom_id res chain seq x y z
N MET A 1 -2.58 15.96 -10.16
CA MET A 1 -1.90 15.10 -9.16
C MET A 1 -2.46 13.69 -9.18
N PHE A 2 -1.80 12.73 -8.53
CA PHE A 2 -2.28 11.35 -8.38
C PHE A 2 -1.92 10.76 -7.00
N SER A 3 -2.70 9.78 -6.56
CA SER A 3 -2.44 8.89 -5.42
C SER A 3 -2.98 7.50 -5.78
N PHE A 4 -2.31 6.42 -5.38
CA PHE A 4 -2.73 5.04 -5.65
C PHE A 4 -2.96 4.22 -4.39
N HIS A 5 -3.11 4.88 -3.25
CA HIS A 5 -3.37 4.21 -1.98
C HIS A 5 -4.42 5.02 -1.22
N SER A 6 -5.63 4.48 -1.10
CA SER A 6 -6.71 5.12 -0.34
C SER A 6 -7.76 4.13 0.17
N HIS A 7 -8.38 4.54 1.27
CA HIS A 7 -9.35 3.80 2.06
C HIS A 7 -10.54 4.70 2.45
N SER A 8 -11.68 4.08 2.73
CA SER A 8 -12.90 4.77 3.14
C SER A 8 -13.55 4.08 4.33
N GLY A 9 -14.17 4.87 5.21
CA GLY A 9 -14.88 4.33 6.38
C GLY A 9 -16.10 3.46 6.03
N GLN A 10 -16.51 3.47 4.77
CA GLN A 10 -17.57 2.60 4.25
C GLN A 10 -17.11 1.14 4.12
N PHE A 11 -15.82 0.89 3.89
CA PHE A 11 -15.28 -0.44 3.62
C PHE A 11 -14.01 -0.77 4.43
N CYS A 12 -13.51 0.15 5.24
CA CYS A 12 -12.40 -0.04 6.19
C CYS A 12 -12.78 0.49 7.58
N MET A 13 -12.69 -0.38 8.61
CA MET A 13 -13.18 -0.11 9.97
C MET A 13 -12.43 1.00 10.72
N HIS A 14 -11.19 1.28 10.34
CA HIS A 14 -10.38 2.34 10.94
C HIS A 14 -10.27 3.58 10.03
N ALA A 15 -11.03 3.63 8.94
CA ALA A 15 -11.19 4.80 8.08
C ALA A 15 -12.50 5.57 8.37
N LYS A 16 -12.72 6.67 7.65
CA LYS A 16 -13.87 7.57 7.84
C LYS A 16 -14.54 7.94 6.52
N GLY A 17 -15.82 8.29 6.58
CA GLY A 17 -16.60 8.76 5.44
C GLY A 17 -16.91 7.68 4.40
N THR A 18 -17.69 8.04 3.39
CA THR A 18 -18.01 7.14 2.28
C THR A 18 -16.92 7.15 1.20
N LEU A 19 -16.86 6.09 0.38
CA LEU A 19 -15.95 6.05 -0.76
C LEU A 19 -16.23 7.21 -1.72
N GLU A 20 -17.49 7.58 -1.89
CA GLU A 20 -17.89 8.74 -2.70
C GLU A 20 -17.36 10.07 -2.12
N GLN A 21 -17.36 10.25 -0.80
CA GLN A 21 -16.78 11.44 -0.15
C GLN A 21 -15.27 11.53 -0.36
N VAL A 22 -14.56 10.39 -0.33
CA VAL A 22 -13.13 10.33 -0.68
C VAL A 22 -12.91 10.78 -2.12
N VAL A 23 -13.67 10.25 -3.07
CA VAL A 23 -13.60 10.64 -4.49
C VAL A 23 -13.89 12.14 -4.70
N GLN A 24 -14.92 12.67 -4.05
CA GLN A 24 -15.25 14.10 -4.12
C GLN A 24 -14.11 14.96 -3.58
N SER A 25 -13.51 14.56 -2.46
CA SER A 25 -12.35 15.25 -1.88
C SER A 25 -11.13 15.23 -2.79
N ALA A 26 -10.91 14.14 -3.53
CA ALA A 26 -9.85 14.03 -4.55
C ALA A 26 -10.11 14.98 -5.74
N ILE A 27 -11.35 15.06 -6.21
CA ILE A 27 -11.77 16.02 -7.26
C ILE A 27 -11.54 17.46 -6.79
N ASP A 28 -11.98 17.80 -5.58
CA ASP A 28 -11.83 19.15 -5.00
C ASP A 28 -10.35 19.55 -4.88
N ARG A 29 -9.48 18.58 -4.64
CA ARG A 29 -8.01 18.76 -4.60
C ARG A 29 -7.34 18.64 -5.96
N ARG A 30 -8.10 18.57 -7.06
CA ARG A 30 -7.60 18.54 -8.44
C ARG A 30 -6.69 17.33 -8.74
N PHE A 31 -6.97 16.20 -8.10
CA PHE A 31 -6.40 14.92 -8.54
C PHE A 31 -6.97 14.59 -9.93
N THR A 32 -6.08 14.21 -10.85
CA THR A 32 -6.44 13.81 -12.22
C THR A 32 -6.62 12.30 -12.32
N THR A 33 -5.89 11.56 -11.49
CA THR A 33 -6.00 10.11 -11.35
C THR A 33 -6.01 9.76 -9.85
N TYR A 34 -6.85 8.84 -9.42
CA TYR A 34 -6.91 8.41 -8.02
C TYR A 34 -7.20 6.91 -7.93
N GLY A 35 -6.45 6.21 -7.10
CA GLY A 35 -6.59 4.80 -6.85
C GLY A 35 -7.46 4.52 -5.63
N LEU A 36 -8.47 3.66 -5.79
CA LEU A 36 -9.33 3.16 -4.72
C LEU A 36 -8.83 1.76 -4.34
N SER A 37 -8.25 1.57 -3.16
CA SER A 37 -7.43 0.39 -2.85
C SER A 37 -7.72 -0.17 -1.45
N GLU A 38 -8.99 -0.39 -1.13
CA GLU A 38 -9.39 -0.95 0.16
C GLU A 38 -8.60 -2.25 0.48
N HIS A 39 -8.41 -2.49 1.77
CA HIS A 39 -7.81 -3.73 2.25
C HIS A 39 -8.59 -4.95 1.73
N MET A 40 -7.85 -5.98 1.31
CA MET A 40 -8.44 -7.29 1.02
C MET A 40 -9.13 -7.90 2.27
N PRO A 41 -10.16 -8.75 2.09
CA PRO A 41 -10.81 -9.43 3.22
C PRO A 41 -9.88 -10.44 3.91
N ARG A 42 -10.24 -10.79 5.14
CA ARG A 42 -9.55 -11.79 5.96
C ARG A 42 -10.27 -13.11 5.79
N TYR A 43 -9.52 -14.21 5.68
CA TYR A 43 -10.05 -15.53 5.31
C TYR A 43 -10.01 -16.55 6.43
N SER A 44 -9.51 -16.16 7.60
CA SER A 44 -9.55 -16.97 8.81
C SER A 44 -9.86 -16.10 10.04
N PRO A 45 -10.61 -16.59 11.05
CA PRO A 45 -10.95 -15.79 12.23
C PRO A 45 -9.74 -15.27 13.03
N ASP A 46 -8.61 -15.97 13.01
CA ASP A 46 -7.36 -15.56 13.66
C ASP A 46 -6.62 -14.43 12.92
N GLN A 47 -7.09 -14.06 11.73
CA GLN A 47 -6.54 -12.95 10.94
C GLN A 47 -7.28 -11.62 11.20
N LEU A 48 -8.39 -11.64 11.93
CA LEU A 48 -9.19 -10.44 12.20
C LEU A 48 -8.43 -9.47 13.08
N TYR A 49 -8.43 -8.19 12.68
CA TYR A 49 -7.92 -7.12 13.52
C TYR A 49 -8.83 -6.88 14.74
N PRO A 50 -8.33 -6.25 15.82
CA PRO A 50 -9.13 -5.98 17.01
C PRO A 50 -10.45 -5.24 16.72
N GLU A 51 -10.47 -4.30 15.79
CA GLU A 51 -11.67 -3.57 15.35
C GLU A 51 -12.63 -4.42 14.52
N GLU A 52 -12.16 -5.50 13.91
CA GLU A 52 -12.95 -6.44 13.12
C GLU A 52 -13.51 -7.60 13.96
N SER A 53 -13.19 -7.68 15.26
CA SER A 53 -13.49 -8.84 16.11
C SER A 53 -14.99 -9.18 16.25
N HIS A 54 -15.86 -8.25 15.86
CA HIS A 54 -17.31 -8.39 15.86
C HIS A 54 -17.89 -8.84 14.51
N LEU A 55 -17.04 -8.99 13.49
CA LEU A 55 -17.38 -9.40 12.14
C LEU A 55 -16.95 -10.85 11.90
N THR A 56 -17.59 -11.49 10.92
CA THR A 56 -17.13 -12.76 10.36
C THR A 56 -16.29 -12.52 9.11
N VAL A 57 -15.49 -13.51 8.72
CA VAL A 57 -14.77 -13.49 7.42
C VAL A 57 -15.72 -13.29 6.23
N GLN A 58 -16.96 -13.81 6.33
CA GLN A 58 -17.97 -13.62 5.30
C GLN A 58 -18.49 -12.17 5.23
N ASP A 59 -18.57 -11.48 6.38
CA ASP A 59 -18.96 -10.07 6.40
C ASP A 59 -17.92 -9.21 5.68
N LEU A 60 -16.63 -9.51 5.88
CA LEU A 60 -15.53 -8.85 5.19
C LEU A 60 -15.52 -9.14 3.68
N GLU A 61 -15.75 -10.39 3.27
CA GLU A 61 -15.91 -10.74 1.85
C GLU A 61 -17.07 -9.97 1.21
N ASN A 62 -18.23 -9.92 1.87
CA ASN A 62 -19.39 -9.18 1.40
C ASN A 62 -19.13 -7.68 1.29
N MET A 63 -18.42 -7.11 2.28
CA MET A 63 -18.01 -5.71 2.29
C MET A 63 -17.07 -5.38 1.14
N TYR A 64 -16.11 -6.25 0.86
CA TYR A 64 -15.19 -6.09 -0.26
C TYR A 64 -15.91 -6.17 -1.61
N ASP A 65 -16.88 -7.07 -1.76
CA ASP A 65 -17.70 -7.14 -2.98
C ASP A 65 -18.55 -5.87 -3.18
N GLN A 66 -19.09 -5.30 -2.09
CA GLN A 66 -19.79 -4.01 -2.12
C GLN A 66 -18.85 -2.86 -2.50
N PHE A 67 -17.61 -2.87 -2.00
CA PHE A 67 -16.57 -1.93 -2.40
C PHE A 67 -16.36 -1.94 -3.91
N LEU A 68 -16.17 -3.11 -4.51
CA LEU A 68 -15.94 -3.22 -5.96
C LEU A 68 -17.11 -2.66 -6.77
N GLN A 69 -18.35 -2.98 -6.38
CA GLN A 69 -19.55 -2.48 -7.04
C GLN A 69 -19.65 -0.95 -6.95
N GLU A 70 -19.38 -0.40 -5.77
CA GLU A 70 -19.39 1.04 -5.54
C GLU A 70 -18.28 1.75 -6.32
N ALA A 71 -17.08 1.18 -6.36
CA ALA A 71 -15.94 1.72 -7.10
C ALA A 71 -16.25 1.85 -8.61
N VAL A 72 -16.90 0.86 -9.23
CA VAL A 72 -17.34 0.94 -10.64
C VAL A 72 -18.43 1.98 -10.85
N ARG A 73 -19.39 2.07 -9.91
CA ARG A 73 -20.43 3.10 -9.97
C ARG A 73 -19.81 4.50 -9.94
N LEU A 74 -18.83 4.72 -9.07
CA LEU A 74 -18.11 5.99 -8.94
C LEU A 74 -17.23 6.29 -10.16
N GLN A 75 -16.53 5.28 -10.69
CA GLN A 75 -15.76 5.39 -11.93
C GLN A 75 -16.65 5.87 -13.08
N SER A 76 -17.88 5.32 -13.19
CA SER A 76 -18.85 5.74 -14.19
C SER A 76 -19.40 7.15 -13.94
N LYS A 77 -19.75 7.46 -12.69
CA LYS A 77 -20.34 8.75 -12.28
C LYS A 77 -19.39 9.93 -12.47
N TYR A 78 -18.10 9.73 -12.19
CA TYR A 78 -17.10 10.80 -12.16
C TYR A 78 -16.10 10.76 -13.32
N ARG A 79 -16.37 9.95 -14.35
CA ARG A 79 -15.47 9.74 -15.52
C ARG A 79 -15.01 11.01 -16.23
N ASP A 80 -15.81 12.07 -16.20
CA ASP A 80 -15.51 13.34 -16.87
C ASP A 80 -14.74 14.32 -15.96
N GLN A 81 -14.54 13.98 -14.69
CA GLN A 81 -13.88 14.82 -13.68
C GLN A 81 -12.55 14.23 -13.20
N ILE A 82 -12.47 12.90 -13.02
CA ILE A 82 -11.28 12.22 -12.49
C ILE A 82 -11.17 10.80 -13.06
N CYS A 83 -9.94 10.34 -13.30
CA CYS A 83 -9.67 8.96 -13.66
C CYS A 83 -9.55 8.12 -12.38
N LEU A 84 -10.52 7.22 -12.13
CA LEU A 84 -10.47 6.30 -10.99
C LEU A 84 -9.92 4.94 -11.43
N LEU A 85 -8.95 4.41 -10.66
CA LEU A 85 -8.47 3.03 -10.78
C LEU A 85 -8.91 2.23 -9.57
N ILE A 86 -9.43 1.03 -9.80
CA ILE A 86 -9.86 0.07 -8.78
C ILE A 86 -8.68 -0.83 -8.48
N GLY A 87 -8.17 -0.77 -7.26
CA GLY A 87 -7.10 -1.61 -6.77
C GLY A 87 -7.51 -2.40 -5.55
N LEU A 88 -6.53 -3.06 -4.95
CA LEU A 88 -6.65 -3.68 -3.64
C LEU A 88 -5.33 -3.50 -2.90
N GLU A 89 -5.41 -3.32 -1.58
CA GLU A 89 -4.24 -3.43 -0.72
C GLU A 89 -4.15 -4.84 -0.12
N THR A 90 -2.95 -5.42 -0.13
CA THR A 90 -2.74 -6.79 0.32
C THR A 90 -2.60 -6.92 1.83
N GLU A 91 -3.08 -8.06 2.36
CA GLU A 91 -2.77 -8.58 3.69
C GLU A 91 -2.00 -9.90 3.53
N TYR A 92 -0.66 -9.84 3.65
CA TYR A 92 0.20 -11.00 3.44
C TYR A 92 0.46 -11.79 4.73
N PHE A 93 -0.44 -12.71 5.08
CA PHE A 93 -0.33 -13.64 6.23
C PHE A 93 0.75 -14.70 6.07
N ASN A 94 0.78 -15.33 4.90
CA ASN A 94 1.70 -16.38 4.52
C ASN A 94 1.56 -16.63 3.01
N ARG A 95 2.19 -17.68 2.48
CA ARG A 95 2.14 -18.01 1.05
C ARG A 95 0.73 -18.27 0.50
N ASP A 96 -0.24 -18.68 1.32
CA ASP A 96 -1.62 -18.88 0.87
C ASP A 96 -2.29 -17.53 0.51
N SER A 97 -1.88 -16.42 1.13
CA SER A 97 -2.33 -15.06 0.76
C SER A 97 -2.09 -14.76 -0.71
N ILE A 98 -1.02 -15.29 -1.32
CA ILE A 98 -0.70 -15.09 -2.75
C ILE A 98 -1.82 -15.65 -3.63
N GLY A 99 -2.30 -16.85 -3.31
CA GLY A 99 -3.41 -17.48 -4.02
C GLY A 99 -4.70 -16.67 -3.88
N LEU A 100 -4.99 -16.20 -2.67
CA LEU A 100 -6.17 -15.39 -2.35
C LEU A 100 -6.17 -14.05 -3.10
N VAL A 101 -5.05 -13.31 -3.08
CA VAL A 101 -4.91 -12.05 -3.83
C VAL A 101 -5.07 -12.28 -5.33
N ARG A 102 -4.47 -13.34 -5.88
CA ARG A 102 -4.63 -13.69 -7.30
C ARG A 102 -6.08 -14.00 -7.65
N THR A 103 -6.83 -14.66 -6.77
CA THR A 103 -8.26 -14.90 -6.94
C THR A 103 -9.07 -13.61 -6.85
N LEU A 104 -8.80 -12.76 -5.84
CA LEU A 104 -9.46 -11.46 -5.67
C LEU A 104 -9.27 -10.55 -6.88
N ARG A 105 -8.10 -10.66 -7.53
CA ARG A 105 -7.80 -9.92 -8.75
C ARG A 105 -8.69 -10.31 -9.93
N GLN A 106 -9.25 -11.51 -9.97
CA GLN A 106 -10.07 -11.96 -11.10
C GLN A 106 -11.53 -11.49 -10.96
N PRO A 107 -12.20 -11.10 -12.05
CA PRO A 107 -13.58 -10.64 -12.03
C PRO A 107 -14.56 -11.79 -11.77
N ARG A 108 -14.20 -13.02 -12.14
CA ARG A 108 -15.02 -14.21 -11.84
C ARG A 108 -14.56 -14.85 -10.54
N ARG A 109 -15.41 -14.75 -9.51
CA ARG A 109 -15.20 -15.47 -8.25
C ARG A 109 -16.11 -16.67 -8.15
N GLN A 110 -15.54 -17.82 -7.82
CA GLN A 110 -16.30 -18.99 -7.44
C GLN A 110 -16.61 -18.91 -5.96
N TYR A 111 -17.85 -18.56 -5.62
CA TYR A 111 -18.33 -18.75 -4.26
C TYR A 111 -18.65 -20.23 -4.06
N LYS A 112 -17.95 -20.88 -3.13
CA LYS A 112 -18.46 -22.13 -2.56
C LYS A 112 -19.64 -21.74 -1.67
N LEU A 113 -20.86 -21.87 -2.18
CA LEU A 113 -22.03 -21.94 -1.29
C LEU A 113 -21.76 -23.08 -0.30
N ARG A 114 -21.53 -22.75 0.98
CA ARG A 114 -21.62 -23.78 2.02
C ARG A 114 -23.08 -24.23 2.04
N PRO A 115 -23.35 -25.54 2.07
CA PRO A 115 -24.72 -26.00 2.22
C PRO A 115 -25.26 -25.44 3.53
N SER A 116 -26.43 -24.81 3.48
CA SER A 116 -27.29 -24.70 4.65
C SER A 116 -27.39 -26.08 5.28
N GLN A 117 -27.35 -26.18 6.61
CA GLN A 117 -27.31 -27.44 7.36
C GLN A 117 -28.46 -28.44 7.07
N ASP A 118 -29.40 -28.10 6.18
CA ASP A 118 -30.59 -28.89 5.86
C ASP A 118 -30.67 -29.42 4.40
N ASP A 119 -29.65 -29.29 3.54
CA ASP A 119 -29.76 -29.79 2.15
C ASP A 119 -28.54 -30.59 1.67
N PHE A 120 -28.71 -31.93 1.63
CA PHE A 120 -27.76 -32.90 1.08
C PHE A 120 -27.87 -33.01 -0.45
N THR A 121 -28.01 -31.88 -1.15
CA THR A 121 -27.94 -31.83 -2.61
C THR A 121 -26.71 -31.06 -3.04
N THR A 122 -25.97 -31.62 -4.00
CA THR A 122 -24.72 -31.13 -4.59
C THR A 122 -24.71 -29.60 -4.71
N ALA A 123 -23.93 -28.92 -3.86
CA ALA A 123 -23.80 -27.47 -3.87
C ALA A 123 -23.26 -27.00 -5.22
N GLY A 124 -24.14 -26.45 -6.06
CA GLY A 124 -23.73 -25.78 -7.29
C GLY A 124 -23.08 -24.45 -6.93
N ALA A 125 -21.78 -24.29 -7.18
CA ALA A 125 -21.14 -22.98 -7.07
C ALA A 125 -21.76 -22.02 -8.09
N THR A 126 -22.43 -20.97 -7.62
CA THR A 126 -22.86 -19.87 -8.50
C THR A 126 -21.69 -18.93 -8.68
N ALA A 127 -21.11 -18.88 -9.89
CA ALA A 127 -20.11 -17.88 -10.22
C ALA A 127 -20.78 -16.50 -10.26
N VAL A 128 -20.24 -15.55 -9.51
CA VAL A 128 -20.63 -14.13 -9.57
C VAL A 128 -19.55 -13.40 -10.36
N GLU A 129 -19.97 -12.57 -11.31
CA GLU A 129 -19.08 -11.67 -12.04
C GLU A 129 -19.03 -10.33 -11.30
N LEU A 130 -17.87 -10.03 -10.73
CA LEU A 130 -17.54 -8.82 -10.01
C LEU A 130 -16.63 -7.93 -10.85
N PRO A 131 -16.55 -6.63 -10.52
CA PRO A 131 -15.61 -5.73 -11.15
C PRO A 131 -14.15 -6.21 -11.13
N GLN A 132 -13.43 -5.88 -12.19
CA GLN A 132 -12.01 -6.15 -12.36
C GLN A 132 -11.18 -5.29 -11.41
N VAL A 133 -10.35 -5.91 -10.57
CA VAL A 133 -9.25 -5.21 -9.87
C VAL A 133 -8.12 -4.95 -10.88
N GLN A 134 -7.71 -3.70 -10.98
CA GLN A 134 -6.80 -3.23 -12.03
C GLN A 134 -5.33 -3.21 -11.56
N TYR A 135 -5.08 -3.01 -10.27
CA TYR A 135 -3.72 -2.99 -9.71
C TYR A 135 -3.71 -3.45 -8.25
N ILE A 136 -2.52 -3.78 -7.74
CA ILE A 136 -2.27 -4.21 -6.38
C ILE A 136 -1.34 -3.21 -5.71
N VAL A 137 -1.71 -2.79 -4.49
CA VAL A 137 -0.80 -2.19 -3.51
C VAL A 137 -0.28 -3.33 -2.63
N GLY A 138 0.97 -3.73 -2.85
CA GLY A 138 1.61 -4.81 -2.12
C GLY A 138 2.15 -4.31 -0.79
N SER A 139 1.42 -4.64 0.28
CA SER A 139 1.65 -4.17 1.64
C SER A 139 1.76 -5.33 2.64
N LEU A 140 2.52 -5.09 3.72
CA LEU A 140 2.61 -5.95 4.89
C LEU A 140 2.29 -5.14 6.14
N HIS A 141 1.21 -5.50 6.84
CA HIS A 141 0.75 -4.87 8.09
C HIS A 141 1.05 -5.70 9.33
N HIS A 142 1.55 -6.92 9.14
CA HIS A 142 1.81 -7.86 10.22
C HIS A 142 2.99 -8.75 9.82
N VAL A 143 3.57 -9.48 10.78
CA VAL A 143 4.57 -10.53 10.51
C VAL A 143 4.13 -11.79 11.23
N HIS A 144 4.02 -12.91 10.51
CA HIS A 144 3.49 -14.18 11.05
C HIS A 144 2.14 -14.02 11.78
N GLY A 145 1.26 -13.18 11.23
CA GLY A 145 -0.07 -12.88 11.79
C GLY A 145 -0.09 -11.92 12.99
N VAL A 146 1.05 -11.35 13.41
CA VAL A 146 1.09 -10.36 14.50
C VAL A 146 1.17 -8.94 13.94
N PRO A 147 0.16 -8.07 14.19
CA PRO A 147 0.12 -6.70 13.64
C PRO A 147 1.32 -5.83 14.03
N LEU A 148 1.78 -5.00 13.09
CA LEU A 148 2.90 -4.07 13.27
C LEU A 148 2.46 -2.61 13.42
N ASP A 149 1.42 -2.19 12.71
CA ASP A 149 1.09 -0.79 12.49
C ASP A 149 -0.24 -0.36 13.12
N PHE A 150 -1.01 -1.33 13.63
CA PHE A 150 -2.26 -1.10 14.36
C PHE A 150 -2.04 -0.26 15.64
N SER A 151 -1.08 -0.65 16.47
CA SER A 151 -0.74 0.07 17.71
C SER A 151 0.68 -0.23 18.17
N GLN A 152 1.25 0.70 18.95
CA GLN A 152 2.56 0.52 19.57
C GLN A 152 2.59 -0.72 20.49
N GLU A 153 1.47 -1.04 21.16
CA GLU A 153 1.37 -2.23 22.02
C GLU A 153 1.49 -3.53 21.20
N LEU A 154 0.75 -3.64 20.09
CA LEU A 154 0.82 -4.83 19.24
C LEU A 154 2.17 -4.94 18.52
N TYR A 155 2.77 -3.80 18.15
CA TYR A 155 4.12 -3.77 17.62
C TYR A 155 5.15 -4.33 18.62
N LEU A 156 5.10 -3.91 19.88
CA LEU A 156 5.96 -4.45 20.93
C LEU A 156 5.69 -5.93 21.19
N LYS A 157 4.43 -6.38 21.05
CA LYS A 157 4.11 -7.80 21.06
C LYS A 157 4.77 -8.55 19.90
N ALA A 158 4.75 -8.01 18.68
CA ALA A 158 5.45 -8.59 17.53
C ALA A 158 6.97 -8.66 17.76
N LEU A 159 7.56 -7.62 18.34
CA LEU A 159 8.97 -7.61 18.74
C LEU A 159 9.29 -8.76 19.71
N GLU A 160 8.45 -9.00 20.70
CA GLU A 160 8.64 -10.09 21.66
C GLU A 160 8.40 -11.48 21.06
N THR A 161 7.31 -11.67 20.31
CA THR A 161 6.90 -13.01 19.84
C THR A 161 7.59 -13.44 18.56
N VAL A 162 7.71 -12.53 17.58
CA VAL A 162 8.35 -12.79 16.29
C VAL A 162 9.82 -12.42 16.35
N GLY A 163 10.13 -11.21 16.83
CA GLY A 163 11.50 -10.73 16.98
C GLY A 163 12.28 -11.43 18.09
N LYS A 164 11.61 -12.15 19.02
CA LYS A 164 12.25 -12.76 20.20
C LYS A 164 13.03 -11.73 21.03
N GLY A 165 12.49 -10.52 21.12
CA GLY A 165 13.11 -9.35 21.76
C GLY A 165 14.17 -8.64 20.91
N SER A 166 14.46 -9.12 19.69
CA SER A 166 15.41 -8.51 18.76
C SER A 166 14.68 -7.83 17.60
N TRP A 167 14.87 -6.52 17.49
CA TRP A 167 14.33 -5.75 16.37
C TRP A 167 14.96 -6.17 15.04
N GLU A 168 16.23 -6.60 15.05
CA GLU A 168 16.91 -7.11 13.85
C GLU A 168 16.25 -8.40 13.35
N THR A 169 15.85 -9.27 14.28
CA THR A 169 15.10 -10.48 13.93
C THR A 169 13.72 -10.12 13.39
N LEU A 170 12.98 -9.22 14.03
CA LEU A 170 11.68 -8.78 13.53
C LEU A 170 11.78 -8.20 12.10
N PHE A 171 12.78 -7.36 11.85
CA PHE A 171 12.99 -6.72 10.56
C PHE A 171 13.41 -7.74 9.49
N ARG A 172 14.24 -8.72 9.85
CA ARG A 172 14.58 -9.84 8.96
C ARG A 172 13.33 -10.60 8.53
N GLU A 173 12.49 -11.00 9.48
CA GLU A 173 11.23 -11.72 9.21
C GLU A 173 10.28 -10.87 8.36
N TYR A 174 10.22 -9.56 8.59
CA TYR A 174 9.45 -8.63 7.76
C TYR A 174 9.97 -8.58 6.31
N PHE A 175 11.27 -8.34 6.10
CA PHE A 175 11.83 -8.25 4.75
C PHE A 175 11.82 -9.58 4.00
N ASP A 176 11.91 -10.72 4.70
CA ASP A 176 11.73 -12.04 4.08
C ASP A 176 10.28 -12.28 3.69
N SER A 177 9.31 -11.97 4.56
CA SER A 177 7.88 -12.05 4.23
C SER A 177 7.51 -11.12 3.06
N GLN A 178 8.06 -9.91 3.05
CA GLN A 178 7.89 -8.96 1.95
C GLN A 178 8.45 -9.54 0.66
N TYR A 179 9.62 -10.16 0.68
CA TYR A 179 10.19 -10.77 -0.52
C TYR A 179 9.32 -11.89 -1.08
N GLU A 180 8.75 -12.75 -0.21
CA GLU A 180 7.84 -13.80 -0.65
C GLU A 180 6.56 -13.22 -1.30
N MET A 181 6.00 -12.16 -0.71
CA MET A 181 4.86 -11.42 -1.30
C MET A 181 5.23 -10.86 -2.67
N LEU A 182 6.39 -10.19 -2.78
CA LEU A 182 6.87 -9.59 -4.02
C LEU A 182 7.06 -10.64 -5.12
N GLN A 183 7.70 -11.77 -4.82
CA GLN A 183 7.88 -12.87 -5.78
C GLN A 183 6.56 -13.52 -6.18
N GLY A 184 5.59 -13.55 -5.27
CA GLY A 184 4.27 -14.14 -5.53
C GLY A 184 3.35 -13.26 -6.34
N LEU A 185 3.43 -11.94 -6.19
CA LEU A 185 2.43 -11.00 -6.70
C LEU A 185 2.95 -10.00 -7.73
N GLU A 186 4.24 -9.65 -7.67
CA GLU A 186 4.84 -8.59 -8.48
C GLU A 186 3.96 -7.32 -8.50
N PRO A 187 3.54 -6.78 -7.34
CA PRO A 187 2.52 -5.74 -7.27
C PRO A 187 2.93 -4.50 -8.07
N GLU A 188 1.97 -3.84 -8.73
CA GLU A 188 2.23 -2.65 -9.53
C GLU A 188 2.74 -1.50 -8.65
N VAL A 189 2.26 -1.41 -7.40
CA VAL A 189 2.71 -0.48 -6.37
C VAL A 189 3.15 -1.27 -5.14
N VAL A 190 4.37 -1.07 -4.67
CA VAL A 190 4.84 -1.59 -3.39
C VAL A 190 4.54 -0.56 -2.32
N GLY A 191 3.65 -0.92 -1.39
CA GLY A 191 3.21 -0.10 -0.27
C GLY A 191 4.29 0.02 0.80
N HIS A 192 4.42 1.22 1.38
CA HIS A 192 5.25 1.63 2.52
C HIS A 192 6.30 0.59 2.91
N LEU A 193 7.34 0.51 2.06
CA LEU A 193 8.23 -0.64 1.98
C LEU A 193 8.95 -0.98 3.28
N ASP A 194 9.15 -0.02 4.19
CA ASP A 194 9.77 -0.21 5.49
C ASP A 194 8.83 0.14 6.66
N LEU A 195 7.54 -0.17 6.51
CA LEU A 195 6.51 0.03 7.54
C LEU A 195 6.91 -0.53 8.91
N VAL A 196 7.70 -1.61 8.94
CA VAL A 196 8.25 -2.19 10.18
C VAL A 196 9.01 -1.17 11.06
N ARG A 197 9.43 -0.03 10.52
CA ARG A 197 10.09 1.05 11.26
C ARG A 197 9.13 2.05 11.92
N ILE A 198 7.81 1.88 11.77
CA ILE A 198 6.78 2.83 12.24
C ILE A 198 6.91 3.15 13.74
N PHE A 199 7.09 2.14 14.59
CA PHE A 199 7.24 2.28 16.03
C PHE A 199 8.68 1.99 16.51
N PHE A 200 9.69 2.20 15.66
CA PHE A 200 11.07 1.90 16.03
C PHE A 200 11.54 2.65 17.29
N GLY A 201 11.17 3.92 17.44
CA GLY A 201 11.46 4.73 18.62
C GLY A 201 10.74 4.28 19.90
N ALA A 202 9.81 3.33 19.85
CA ALA A 202 9.21 2.72 21.03
C ALA A 202 10.09 1.60 21.64
N ILE A 203 11.08 1.12 20.90
CA ILE A 203 11.99 0.06 21.35
C ILE A 203 13.03 0.68 22.28
N LYS A 204 13.23 0.09 23.46
CA LYS A 204 14.20 0.61 24.45
C LYS A 204 15.61 0.67 23.85
N GLY A 205 16.24 1.85 23.91
CA GLY A 205 17.58 2.10 23.34
C GLY A 205 17.59 2.40 21.84
N CYS A 206 16.41 2.50 21.21
CA CYS A 206 16.24 2.86 19.81
C CYS A 206 15.49 4.18 19.69
N HIS A 207 15.89 5.03 18.75
CA HIS A 207 15.27 6.33 18.50
C HIS A 207 15.17 6.59 17.01
N HIS A 208 14.12 7.31 16.58
CA HIS A 208 14.10 7.89 15.24
C HIS A 208 15.10 9.04 15.16
N GLY A 209 16.02 8.99 14.20
CA GLY A 209 16.91 10.13 13.93
C GLY A 209 16.10 11.38 13.59
N HIS A 210 16.46 12.53 14.17
CA HIS A 210 15.92 13.81 13.71
C HIS A 210 16.52 14.09 12.33
N GLY A 211 15.68 14.23 11.30
CA GLY A 211 16.05 14.31 9.88
C GLY A 211 16.91 15.51 9.45
N HIS A 212 17.56 16.20 10.39
CA HIS A 212 18.58 17.20 10.15
C HIS A 212 19.84 16.83 10.95
N GLY A 213 20.93 16.57 10.22
CA GLY A 213 22.27 16.67 10.79
C GLY A 213 22.53 18.13 11.16
N HIS A 214 22.05 18.54 12.33
CA HIS A 214 22.63 19.63 13.06
C HIS A 214 23.57 18.99 14.08
N ASP A 215 24.87 19.09 13.79
CA ASP A 215 25.93 18.83 14.74
C ASP A 215 25.74 19.79 15.93
N HIS A 216 24.98 19.36 16.94
CA HIS A 216 25.00 19.98 18.25
C HIS A 216 26.10 19.28 19.05
N GLU A 217 27.27 19.91 19.06
CA GLU A 217 28.32 19.70 20.06
C GLU A 217 27.80 20.10 21.44
N ASP A 218 27.00 19.26 22.08
CA ASP A 218 26.74 19.36 23.51
C ASP A 218 27.27 18.11 24.19
N GLY A 219 28.51 18.24 24.68
CA GLY A 219 29.22 17.22 25.40
C GLY A 219 28.57 16.92 26.75
N HIS A 220 27.95 15.75 26.85
CA HIS A 220 27.78 15.04 28.10
C HIS A 220 28.01 13.54 27.85
N GLU A 221 29.19 13.07 28.25
CA GLU A 221 29.53 11.66 28.38
C GLU A 221 28.71 11.04 29.51
N GLU A 222 27.51 10.54 29.19
CA GLU A 222 26.90 9.46 29.95
C GLU A 222 27.21 8.12 29.26
N SER A 223 27.58 7.13 30.08
CA SER A 223 28.15 5.83 29.70
C SER A 223 27.45 5.17 28.50
N GLY A 224 28.20 5.07 27.39
CA GLY A 224 27.71 4.66 26.07
C GLY A 224 27.12 3.26 26.02
N GLN A 225 25.80 3.20 25.92
CA GLN A 225 25.17 2.33 24.94
C GLN A 225 24.99 3.20 23.70
N GLU A 226 25.65 2.85 22.58
CA GLU A 226 25.39 3.50 21.30
C GLU A 226 23.89 3.37 20.99
N LEU A 227 23.18 4.50 21.08
CA LEU A 227 21.75 4.57 20.78
C LEU A 227 21.55 4.28 19.29
N ASN A 228 20.71 3.31 18.93
CA ASN A 228 20.43 3.04 17.53
C ASN A 228 19.45 4.08 16.98
N GLN A 229 19.94 4.93 16.07
CA GLN A 229 19.19 6.01 15.40
C GLN A 229 18.34 5.50 14.22
N ASN A 230 17.65 4.37 14.36
CA ASN A 230 16.88 3.72 13.28
C ASN A 230 17.73 3.39 12.05
N ARG A 231 19.00 3.01 12.26
CA ARG A 231 19.90 2.60 11.19
C ARG A 231 19.85 1.08 11.02
N LEU A 232 19.69 0.64 9.79
CA LEU A 232 19.70 -0.78 9.44
C LEU A 232 21.13 -1.35 9.51
N THR A 233 21.28 -2.59 9.97
CA THR A 233 22.56 -3.31 9.93
C THR A 233 22.91 -3.73 8.50
N GLU A 234 24.18 -4.09 8.25
CA GLU A 234 24.63 -4.60 6.95
C GLU A 234 23.85 -5.86 6.50
N GLU A 235 23.45 -6.71 7.45
CA GLU A 235 22.64 -7.89 7.16
C GLU A 235 21.23 -7.52 6.71
N LEU A 236 20.59 -6.56 7.39
CA LEU A 236 19.27 -6.07 6.97
C LEU A 236 19.34 -5.33 5.65
N TRP A 237 20.40 -4.55 5.41
CA TRP A 237 20.64 -3.92 4.12
C TRP A 237 20.75 -4.92 2.98
N THR A 238 21.29 -6.11 3.23
CA THR A 238 21.32 -7.19 2.23
C THR A 238 19.90 -7.59 1.80
N LEU A 239 18.96 -7.67 2.74
CA LEU A 239 17.56 -8.01 2.48
C LEU A 239 16.80 -6.87 1.81
N VAL A 240 17.00 -5.63 2.26
CA VAL A 240 16.42 -4.44 1.63
C VAL A 240 16.87 -4.34 0.18
N LYS A 241 18.17 -4.47 -0.10
CA LYS A 241 18.71 -4.42 -1.46
C LYS A 241 18.14 -5.53 -2.32
N ARG A 242 18.04 -6.77 -1.81
CA ARG A 242 17.38 -7.89 -2.49
C ARG A 242 15.96 -7.52 -2.92
N ASN A 243 15.15 -6.99 -2.00
CA ASN A 243 13.75 -6.67 -2.26
C ASN A 243 13.61 -5.51 -3.26
N VAL A 244 14.36 -4.42 -3.05
CA VAL A 244 14.38 -3.25 -3.95
C VAL A 244 14.84 -3.65 -5.36
N ASP A 245 15.94 -4.39 -5.47
CA ASP A 245 16.47 -4.81 -6.77
C ASP A 245 15.50 -5.74 -7.50
N PHE A 246 14.75 -6.59 -6.77
CA PHE A 246 13.68 -7.41 -7.34
C PHE A 246 12.53 -6.55 -7.90
N VAL A 247 12.07 -5.56 -7.14
CA VAL A 247 11.01 -4.64 -7.58
C VAL A 247 11.41 -3.85 -8.83
N ILE A 248 12.65 -3.38 -8.87
CA ILE A 248 13.21 -2.73 -10.06
C ILE A 248 13.27 -3.71 -11.23
N GLY A 249 13.65 -4.96 -10.98
CA GLY A 249 13.75 -6.02 -11.99
C GLY A 249 12.43 -6.30 -12.73
N TYR A 250 11.30 -6.33 -12.02
CA TYR A 250 9.99 -6.52 -12.66
C TYR A 250 9.31 -5.20 -13.08
N GLY A 251 9.85 -4.05 -12.68
CA GLY A 251 9.38 -2.73 -13.09
C GLY A 251 8.29 -2.11 -12.20
N GLY A 252 8.13 -2.61 -10.98
CA GLY A 252 7.21 -2.10 -9.96
C GLY A 252 7.46 -0.65 -9.57
N LEU A 253 6.42 0.00 -9.05
CA LEU A 253 6.51 1.35 -8.49
C LEU A 253 6.70 1.26 -6.98
N PHE A 254 7.62 2.04 -6.43
CA PHE A 254 7.73 2.27 -4.99
C PHE A 254 6.82 3.44 -4.63
N GLU A 255 5.90 3.26 -3.68
CA GLU A 255 5.14 4.40 -3.21
C GLU A 255 6.01 5.33 -2.35
N LEU A 256 5.83 6.62 -2.55
CA LEU A 256 6.26 7.67 -1.63
C LEU A 256 5.05 8.07 -0.80
N ASN A 257 4.90 7.43 0.36
CA ASN A 257 3.72 7.55 1.18
C ASN A 257 3.87 8.66 2.22
N SER A 258 3.07 9.71 2.03
CA SER A 258 3.04 10.90 2.88
C SER A 258 2.37 10.68 4.25
N ARG A 259 1.69 9.56 4.45
CA ARG A 259 1.06 9.20 5.73
C ARG A 259 2.05 9.07 6.88
N ALA A 260 3.31 8.76 6.58
CA ALA A 260 4.39 8.67 7.55
C ALA A 260 4.50 9.92 8.45
N TRP A 261 4.27 11.12 7.89
CA TRP A 261 4.31 12.37 8.66
C TRP A 261 3.17 12.47 9.69
N LYS A 262 1.98 11.92 9.38
CA LYS A 262 0.88 11.82 10.37
C LYS A 262 1.27 10.94 11.56
N LYS A 263 2.13 9.95 11.32
CA LYS A 263 2.64 9.01 12.32
C LYS A 263 3.86 9.57 13.08
N GLY A 264 4.28 10.80 12.79
CA GLY A 264 5.41 11.46 13.46
C GLY A 264 6.79 11.04 12.95
N LEU A 265 6.86 10.39 11.79
CA LEU A 265 8.13 10.04 11.16
C LEU A 265 8.77 11.25 10.48
N ALA A 266 10.10 11.27 10.42
CA ALA A 266 10.86 12.37 9.83
C ALA A 266 10.74 12.42 8.29
N ASP A 267 10.59 11.26 7.66
CA ASP A 267 10.54 11.09 6.21
C ASP A 267 9.25 10.35 5.82
N ALA A 268 8.84 10.50 4.55
CA ALA A 268 7.84 9.63 3.93
C ALA A 268 8.27 8.16 3.98
N TYR A 269 7.35 7.21 3.75
CA TYR A 269 7.78 5.85 3.40
C TYR A 269 8.15 5.76 1.91
N PRO A 270 9.17 4.96 1.53
CA PRO A 270 10.17 4.42 2.44
C PRO A 270 11.06 5.53 3.01
N GLN A 271 11.64 5.31 4.19
CA GLN A 271 12.47 6.34 4.79
C GLN A 271 13.71 6.65 3.94
N ARG A 272 14.33 7.81 4.21
CA ARG A 272 15.31 8.46 3.34
C ARG A 272 16.43 7.54 2.85
N ASP A 273 17.01 6.74 3.74
CA ASP A 273 18.12 5.84 3.43
C ASP A 273 17.75 4.81 2.34
N ILE A 274 16.58 4.20 2.45
CA ILE A 274 16.08 3.25 1.44
C ILE A 274 15.65 3.99 0.16
N LEU A 275 15.01 5.16 0.28
CA LEU A 275 14.64 5.98 -0.87
C LEU A 275 15.88 6.40 -1.69
N GLU A 276 16.98 6.80 -1.05
CA GLU A 276 18.25 7.10 -1.70
C GLU A 276 18.78 5.90 -2.48
N TYR A 277 18.70 4.68 -1.92
CA TYR A 277 19.10 3.47 -2.62
C TYR A 277 18.19 3.20 -3.85
N ILE A 278 16.87 3.31 -3.69
CA ILE A 278 15.91 3.17 -4.80
C ILE A 278 16.26 4.13 -5.94
N LEU A 279 16.47 5.42 -5.62
CA LEU A 279 16.81 6.45 -6.60
C LEU A 279 18.17 6.18 -7.26
N SER A 280 19.17 5.71 -6.51
CA SER A 280 20.50 5.36 -7.05
C SER A 280 20.45 4.23 -8.09
N LYS A 281 19.40 3.41 -8.05
CA LYS A 281 19.15 2.30 -8.97
C LYS A 281 18.16 2.64 -10.09
N ASN A 282 17.76 3.91 -10.22
CA ASN A 282 16.70 4.36 -11.13
C ASN A 282 15.35 3.68 -10.87
N GLY A 283 15.06 3.35 -9.61
CA GLY A 283 13.75 2.85 -9.20
C GLY A 283 12.66 3.90 -9.44
N ARG A 284 11.46 3.42 -9.77
CA ARG A 284 10.33 4.28 -10.15
C ARG A 284 9.50 4.60 -8.92
N VAL A 285 9.38 5.88 -8.59
CA VAL A 285 8.60 6.35 -7.43
C VAL A 285 7.23 6.86 -7.86
N THR A 286 6.17 6.44 -7.16
CA THR A 286 4.81 6.97 -7.28
C THR A 286 4.39 7.70 -6.01
N LEU A 287 3.30 8.46 -6.05
CA LEU A 287 2.83 9.26 -4.92
C LEU A 287 1.64 8.58 -4.25
N SER A 288 1.57 8.70 -2.92
CA SER A 288 0.52 8.11 -2.10
C SER A 288 0.22 8.97 -0.87
N ASP A 289 -1.06 9.14 -0.57
CA ASP A 289 -1.58 9.79 0.64
C ASP A 289 -2.07 8.80 1.70
N ASP A 290 -2.30 7.54 1.31
CA ASP A 290 -2.85 6.47 2.15
C ASP A 290 -4.00 7.03 3.01
N SER A 291 -4.93 7.65 2.27
CA SER A 291 -6.01 8.41 2.89
C SER A 291 -6.98 7.46 3.54
N HIS A 292 -7.38 7.77 4.78
CA HIS A 292 -8.35 6.97 5.53
C HIS A 292 -9.66 7.74 5.70
N GLY A 293 -10.05 8.45 4.65
CA GLY A 293 -11.25 9.27 4.60
C GLY A 293 -11.05 10.63 3.93
N PRO A 294 -12.15 11.40 3.73
CA PRO A 294 -12.15 12.60 2.89
C PRO A 294 -11.18 13.69 3.37
N ASP A 295 -11.00 13.84 4.68
CA ASP A 295 -10.08 14.85 5.24
C ASP A 295 -8.59 14.48 5.04
N ASP A 296 -8.31 13.20 4.84
CA ASP A 296 -6.96 12.67 4.66
C ASP A 296 -6.49 12.72 3.19
N VAL A 297 -7.40 12.95 2.23
CA VAL A 297 -7.03 13.01 0.81
C VAL A 297 -6.01 14.12 0.57
N GLY A 298 -4.91 13.77 -0.10
CA GLY A 298 -3.76 14.63 -0.35
C GLY A 298 -3.08 15.17 0.89
N MET A 299 -3.31 14.60 2.09
CA MET A 299 -2.66 15.07 3.32
C MET A 299 -1.14 15.12 3.14
N PHE A 300 -0.52 16.23 3.55
CA PHE A 300 0.92 16.50 3.39
C PHE A 300 1.44 16.57 1.95
N TYR A 301 0.59 16.59 0.90
CA TYR A 301 1.10 16.80 -0.45
C TYR A 301 1.69 18.21 -0.64
N ASN A 302 1.16 19.21 0.06
CA ASN A 302 1.66 20.58 0.03
C ASN A 302 1.61 21.22 1.42
N PRO A 303 2.72 21.81 1.92
CA PRO A 303 4.03 21.91 1.27
C PRO A 303 4.97 20.70 1.42
N GLU A 304 4.68 19.76 2.30
CA GLU A 304 5.66 18.78 2.80
C GLU A 304 6.21 17.86 1.70
N LEU A 305 5.35 17.12 1.00
CA LEU A 305 5.76 16.23 -0.09
C LEU A 305 6.44 17.00 -1.22
N LYS A 306 5.92 18.18 -1.58
CA LYS A 306 6.54 19.03 -2.60
C LYS A 306 7.99 19.38 -2.23
N GLN A 307 8.22 19.84 -1.00
CA GLN A 307 9.56 20.13 -0.50
C GLN A 307 10.42 18.88 -0.41
N TYR A 308 9.83 17.74 -0.04
CA TYR A 308 10.55 16.47 0.06
C TYR A 308 11.01 15.96 -1.31
N LEU A 309 10.19 16.11 -2.36
CA LEU A 309 10.58 15.81 -3.74
C LEU A 309 11.79 16.66 -4.17
N ASP A 310 11.78 17.96 -3.86
CA ASP A 310 12.90 18.88 -4.14
C ASP A 310 14.16 18.49 -3.36
N GLN A 311 14.02 18.21 -2.07
CA GLN A 311 15.12 17.80 -1.18
C GLN A 311 15.78 16.51 -1.66
N MET A 312 14.97 15.51 -2.04
CA MET A 312 15.43 14.23 -2.57
C MET A 312 15.84 14.30 -4.04
N LYS A 313 15.76 15.49 -4.67
CA LYS A 313 16.10 15.75 -6.08
C LYS A 313 15.33 14.86 -7.05
N ILE A 314 14.08 14.54 -6.72
CA ILE A 314 13.17 13.76 -7.56
C ILE A 314 12.57 14.69 -8.61
N GLN A 315 13.01 14.53 -9.85
CA GLN A 315 12.57 15.37 -10.99
C GLN A 315 11.40 14.74 -11.77
N GLN A 316 11.15 13.46 -11.55
CA GLN A 316 10.14 12.69 -12.26
C GLN A 316 9.49 11.70 -11.31
N VAL A 317 8.17 11.60 -11.40
CA VAL A 317 7.36 10.59 -10.70
C VAL A 317 6.53 9.81 -11.69
N TYR A 318 6.12 8.60 -11.28
CA TYR A 318 5.43 7.64 -12.11
C TYR A 318 4.01 7.43 -11.61
N TYR A 319 3.08 7.15 -12.53
CA TYR A 319 1.69 6.91 -12.20
C TYR A 319 1.09 5.81 -13.07
N LEU A 320 0.17 5.06 -12.49
CA LEU A 320 -0.63 4.08 -13.22
C LEU A 320 -1.70 4.79 -14.06
N ALA A 321 -1.90 4.32 -15.28
CA ALA A 321 -2.96 4.80 -16.16
C ALA A 321 -3.72 3.59 -16.76
N PRO A 322 -5.02 3.75 -17.08
CA PRO A 322 -5.78 2.69 -17.74
C PRO A 322 -5.18 2.36 -19.10
N ASN A 323 -5.17 1.07 -19.45
CA ASN A 323 -4.79 0.63 -20.80
C ASN A 323 -5.67 1.32 -21.86
N GLN A 324 -5.05 1.78 -22.96
CA GLN A 324 -5.79 2.42 -24.05
C GLN A 324 -6.61 1.38 -24.82
N THR A 325 -7.94 1.46 -24.78
CA THR A 325 -8.79 0.78 -25.77
C THR A 325 -8.78 1.57 -27.08
N LYS A 326 -8.11 1.11 -28.13
CA LYS A 326 -8.33 1.66 -29.48
C LYS A 326 -9.63 1.12 -30.06
N THR A 327 -10.62 1.98 -30.27
CA THR A 327 -11.77 1.67 -31.12
C THR A 327 -11.39 1.81 -32.59
N ARG A 328 -11.28 0.70 -33.33
CA ARG A 328 -11.46 0.71 -34.80
C ARG A 328 -12.85 0.18 -35.08
N GLU A 329 -13.71 1.01 -35.68
CA GLU A 329 -14.95 0.62 -36.36
C GLU A 329 -15.78 -0.48 -35.65
N GLY A 330 -16.30 -0.18 -34.45
CA GLY A 330 -17.42 -0.93 -33.88
C GLY A 330 -17.12 -2.32 -33.32
N ALA A 331 -15.86 -2.76 -33.25
CA ALA A 331 -15.47 -3.99 -32.56
C ALA A 331 -14.47 -3.67 -31.42
N ILE A 332 -14.79 -4.15 -30.22
CA ILE A 332 -13.89 -4.06 -29.06
C ILE A 332 -12.80 -5.10 -29.28
N TYR A 333 -11.57 -4.64 -29.51
CA TYR A 333 -10.38 -5.46 -29.44
C TYR A 333 -9.46 -4.86 -28.38
N GLU A 334 -9.06 -5.68 -27.40
CA GLU A 334 -7.89 -5.38 -26.58
C GLU A 334 -6.70 -5.28 -27.53
N THR A 335 -6.15 -4.08 -27.70
CA THR A 335 -4.89 -3.95 -28.42
C THR A 335 -3.81 -4.49 -27.53
N ASN A 336 -3.11 -5.52 -27.99
CA ASN A 336 -1.80 -5.92 -27.48
C ASN A 336 -0.83 -4.73 -27.59
N ALA A 337 -0.89 -3.80 -26.63
CA ALA A 337 0.27 -3.05 -26.21
C ALA A 337 1.24 -4.12 -25.74
N SER A 338 2.24 -4.44 -26.58
CA SER A 338 3.35 -5.36 -26.32
C SER A 338 3.13 -6.28 -25.12
N ALA A 339 2.32 -7.35 -25.28
CA ALA A 339 1.87 -8.27 -24.24
C ALA A 339 2.61 -8.08 -22.90
N GLU A 340 2.14 -7.13 -22.08
CA GLU A 340 2.73 -6.93 -20.75
C GLU A 340 2.35 -8.16 -19.95
N THR A 341 3.26 -9.14 -19.95
CA THR A 341 3.12 -10.38 -19.20
C THR A 341 3.42 -10.09 -17.74
N GLY A 342 2.53 -10.49 -16.84
CA GLY A 342 2.72 -10.32 -15.39
C GLY A 342 1.60 -9.51 -14.76
N SER A 343 1.93 -8.80 -13.68
CA SER A 343 0.94 -8.01 -12.94
C SER A 343 0.34 -6.87 -13.78
N PHE A 344 1.06 -6.17 -14.66
CA PHE A 344 0.56 -4.96 -15.36
C PHE A 344 -0.53 -5.16 -16.44
N GLN A 345 -1.21 -6.31 -16.48
CA GLN A 345 -2.22 -6.64 -17.50
C GLN A 345 -3.41 -5.66 -17.64
N HIS A 346 -3.69 -4.79 -16.66
CA HIS A 346 -4.83 -3.86 -16.69
C HIS A 346 -4.47 -2.37 -16.63
N VAL A 347 -3.20 -2.05 -16.40
CA VAL A 347 -2.70 -0.68 -16.25
C VAL A 347 -1.30 -0.59 -16.85
N HIS A 348 -0.95 0.56 -17.41
CA HIS A 348 0.43 0.84 -17.83
C HIS A 348 1.01 1.99 -17.01
N VAL A 349 2.34 2.04 -16.94
CA VAL A 349 3.06 3.09 -16.20
C VAL A 349 3.30 4.30 -17.12
N ARG A 350 3.02 5.50 -16.61
CA ARG A 350 3.42 6.77 -17.22
C ARG A 350 4.33 7.54 -16.28
N ALA A 351 5.09 8.47 -16.84
CA ALA A 351 5.96 9.35 -16.09
C ALA A 351 5.54 10.81 -16.29
N VAL A 352 5.78 11.63 -15.27
CA VAL A 352 5.51 13.06 -15.31
C VAL A 352 6.59 13.83 -14.55
N PRO A 353 7.08 14.96 -15.09
CA PRO A 353 7.98 15.86 -14.36
C PRO A 353 7.32 16.39 -13.07
N THR A 354 8.07 16.48 -11.97
CA THR A 354 7.53 16.95 -10.69
C THR A 354 7.12 18.42 -10.70
N ASP A 355 7.74 19.25 -11.54
CA ASP A 355 7.39 20.66 -11.73
C ASP A 355 6.01 20.87 -12.40
N SER A 356 5.48 19.84 -13.07
CA SER A 356 4.16 19.85 -13.68
C SER A 356 3.04 19.35 -12.76
N LEU A 357 3.37 18.95 -11.53
CA LEU A 357 2.37 18.56 -10.53
C LEU A 357 1.62 19.78 -10.01
N ASP A 358 0.30 19.80 -10.23
CA ASP A 358 -0.59 20.86 -9.77
C ASP A 358 -1.01 20.65 -8.30
N PHE A 359 -0.14 21.03 -7.36
CA PHE A 359 -0.43 20.98 -5.92
C PHE A 359 -1.59 21.92 -5.54
N TYR A 360 -2.52 21.46 -4.70
CA TYR A 360 -3.56 22.33 -4.12
C TYR A 360 -2.94 23.46 -3.30
N SER A 361 -3.56 24.63 -3.25
CA SER A 361 -3.07 25.75 -2.42
C SER A 361 -3.15 25.41 -0.93
N SER A 362 -2.11 25.73 -0.16
CA SER A 362 -2.19 25.71 1.31
C SER A 362 -3.34 26.62 1.76
N LYS A 363 -4.24 26.11 2.60
CA LYS A 363 -5.29 26.93 3.21
C LYS A 363 -4.71 27.95 4.18
#